data_AF-A0A9E2N144-F1
#
_entry.id   AF-A0A9E2N144-F1
#
_cell.length_a   1.000
_cell.length_b   1.000
_cell.length_c   1.000
_cell.angle_alpha   90.00
_cell.angle_beta   90.00
_cell.angle_gamma   90.00
#
_symmetry.space_group_name_H-M   'P 1'
#
loop_
_entity.id
_entity.type
_entity.pdbx_description
1 polymer ?
#
loop_
_entity_poly.entity_id
_entity_poly.type
_entity_poly.pdbx_seq_one_letter_code
_entity_poly.pdbx_strand_id
1 'polypeptide(L)' 'MITPIFLGELERRWKAVRYVMKERAVDFLLIQNNNDYLGGYIKWFTDMSAVHAYPAAAIFPREADGYLCSSAVWQ' A
#
# COMPACT_ATOMS: atom_id res chain seq x y z
N MET A 1 7.07 20.14 7.69
CA MET A 1 6.06 19.55 8.58
C MET A 1 5.24 18.60 7.72
N ILE A 2 5.40 17.28 7.86
CA ILE A 2 4.66 16.29 7.06
C ILE A 2 3.29 16.13 7.74
N THR A 3 2.21 16.54 7.09
CA THR A 3 0.85 16.35 7.59
C THR A 3 0.45 14.89 7.36
N PRO A 4 -0.03 14.16 8.38
CA PRO A 4 -0.53 12.79 8.18
C PRO A 4 -1.71 12.80 7.19
N ILE A 5 -1.79 11.79 6.32
CA ILE A 5 -2.90 11.69 5.38
C ILE A 5 -4.17 11.33 6.17
N PHE A 6 -5.26 12.06 5.91
CA PHE A 6 -6.56 11.74 6.49
C PHE A 6 -7.04 10.36 6.03
N LEU A 7 -7.58 9.56 6.95
CA LEU A 7 -8.09 8.21 6.68
C LEU A 7 -9.04 8.16 5.47
N GLY A 8 -9.92 9.15 5.32
CA GLY A 8 -10.85 9.22 4.20
C GLY A 8 -10.18 9.33 2.81
N GLU A 9 -8.98 9.89 2.73
CA GLU A 9 -8.22 9.92 1.47
C GLU A 9 -7.62 8.54 1.14
N LEU A 10 -7.18 7.78 2.15
CA LEU A 10 -6.73 6.39 1.94
C LEU A 10 -7.90 5.51 1.47
N GLU A 11 -9.07 5.64 2.11
CA GLU A 11 -10.28 4.92 1.72
C GLU A 11 -10.70 5.24 0.27
N ARG A 12 -10.62 6.52 -0.13
CA ARG A 12 -10.89 6.95 -1.51
C ARG A 12 -9.96 6.26 -2.50
N ARG A 13 -8.66 6.17 -2.19
CA ARG A 13 -7.66 5.49 -3.03
C ARG A 13 -7.94 4.00 -3.14
N TRP A 14 -8.20 3.34 -2.01
CA TRP A 14 -8.50 1.91 -2.00
C TRP A 14 -9.77 1.58 -2.79
N LYS A 15 -10.81 2.41 -2.71
CA LYS A 15 -12.03 2.24 -3.50
C LYS A 15 -11.76 2.32 -5.01
N ALA A 16 -10.94 3.28 -5.44
CA ALA A 16 -10.54 3.39 -6.85
C ALA A 16 -9.72 2.18 -7.31
N VAL A 17 -8.81 1.68 -6.47
CA VAL A 17 -8.01 0.49 -6.77
C VAL A 17 -8.88 -0.77 -6.88
N ARG A 18 -9.83 -0.97 -5.95
CA ARG A 18 -10.78 -2.10 -6.01
C ARG A 18 -11.63 -2.08 -7.27
N TYR A 19 -12.06 -0.90 -7.73
CA TYR A 19 -12.82 -0.75 -8.98
C TYR A 19 -12.03 -1.31 -10.17
N VAL A 20 -10.76 -0.91 -10.32
CA VAL A 20 -9.89 -1.40 -11.40
C VAL A 20 -9.55 -2.88 -11.23
N MET A 21 -9.32 -3.35 -9.99
CA MET A 21 -9.09 -4.77 -9.72
C MET A 21 -10.28 -5.63 -10.14
N LYS A 22 -11.52 -5.16 -9.89
CA LYS A 22 -12.73 -5.84 -10.32
C LYS A 22 -12.86 -5.87 -11.85
N GLU A 23 -12.64 -4.74 -12.53
CA GLU A 23 -12.66 -4.70 -14.00
C GLU A 23 -11.63 -5.63 -14.64
N ARG A 24 -10.47 -5.81 -14.00
CA ARG A 24 -9.36 -6.63 -14.51
C ARG A 24 -9.34 -8.07 -13.99
N ALA A 25 -10.34 -8.49 -13.20
CA ALA A 25 -10.37 -9.78 -12.53
C ALA A 25 -9.09 -10.10 -11.74
N VAL A 26 -8.58 -9.11 -11.00
CA VAL A 26 -7.41 -9.25 -10.11
C VAL A 26 -7.88 -9.44 -8.69
N ASP A 27 -7.54 -10.57 -8.06
CA ASP A 27 -7.97 -10.87 -6.69
C ASP A 27 -7.01 -10.34 -5.63
N PHE A 28 -5.72 -10.28 -5.93
CA PHE A 28 -4.67 -9.78 -5.02
C PHE A 28 -3.75 -8.81 -5.73
N LEU A 29 -3.50 -7.67 -5.09
CA LEU A 29 -2.49 -6.70 -5.50
C LEU A 29 -1.30 -6.79 -4.55
N LEU A 30 -0.13 -7.13 -5.09
CA LEU A 30 1.14 -7.06 -4.37
C LEU A 30 1.83 -5.73 -4.68
N ILE A 31 2.14 -4.96 -3.65
CA ILE A 31 2.86 -3.70 -3.78
C ILE A 31 4.18 -3.87 -3.05
N GLN A 32 5.29 -3.79 -3.77
CA GLN A 32 6.63 -3.82 -3.20
C GLN A 32 7.29 -2.44 -3.38
N ASN A 33 8.06 -2.01 -2.39
CA ASN A 33 8.99 -0.91 -2.56
C ASN A 33 10.38 -1.34 -2.07
N ASN A 34 11.42 -1.01 -2.83
CA ASN A 34 12.82 -1.28 -2.49
C ASN A 34 13.66 0.00 -2.30
N ASN A 35 13.08 1.19 -2.47
CA ASN A 35 13.76 2.47 -2.26
C ASN A 35 12.83 3.51 -1.60
N ASP A 36 13.32 4.11 -0.52
CA ASP A 36 12.49 4.85 0.44
C ASP A 36 12.45 6.37 0.18
N TYR A 37 13.39 6.89 -0.60
CA TYR A 37 13.68 8.32 -0.61
C TYR A 37 12.73 9.19 -1.45
N LEU A 38 11.86 8.59 -2.27
CA LEU A 38 11.01 9.34 -3.22
C LEU A 38 9.52 8.94 -3.20
N GLY A 39 9.00 8.48 -2.06
CA GLY A 39 7.55 8.26 -1.93
C GLY A 39 7.02 7.19 -2.90
N GLY A 40 7.51 5.96 -2.72
CA GLY A 40 7.07 4.82 -3.52
C GLY A 40 5.59 4.44 -3.32
N TYR A 41 5.14 3.45 -4.09
CA TYR A 41 3.74 3.01 -4.08
C TYR A 41 3.24 2.62 -2.70
N ILE A 42 4.10 2.06 -1.83
CA ILE A 42 3.76 1.75 -0.44
C ILE A 42 3.40 3.00 0.36
N LYS A 43 4.18 4.08 0.23
CA LYS A 43 3.90 5.33 0.95
C LYS A 43 2.59 5.96 0.46
N TRP A 44 2.36 5.99 -0.85
CA TRP A 44 1.09 6.52 -1.37
C TRP A 44 -0.12 5.67 -0.95
N PHE A 45 0.05 4.34 -0.86
CA PHE A 45 -1.05 3.41 -0.65
C PHE A 45 -1.40 3.19 0.83
N THR A 46 -0.40 3.23 1.71
CA THR A 46 -0.55 2.88 3.14
C THR A 46 -0.26 4.05 4.09
N ASP A 47 0.27 5.15 3.56
CA ASP A 47 0.91 6.24 4.32
C ASP A 47 2.06 5.80 5.24
N MET A 48 2.47 4.53 5.19
CA MET A 48 3.68 4.07 5.86
C MET A 48 4.90 4.44 5.02
N SER A 49 5.78 5.23 5.61
CA SER A 49 7.12 5.39 5.06
C SER A 49 7.87 4.09 5.31
N ALA A 50 8.38 3.48 4.24
CA ALA A 50 9.48 2.55 4.41
C ALA A 50 10.65 3.39 4.97
N VAL A 51 11.16 2.96 6.11
CA VAL A 51 12.28 3.62 6.80
C VAL A 51 13.47 2.68 6.64
N HIS A 52 14.63 3.21 6.25
CA HIS A 52 15.92 2.51 6.16
C HIS A 52 16.13 1.54 4.97
N ALA A 53 15.46 1.75 3.85
CA ALA A 53 15.53 0.96 2.62
C ALA A 53 15.20 -0.54 2.81
N TYR A 54 14.43 -0.86 3.86
CA TYR A 54 13.96 -2.22 4.05
C TYR A 54 12.87 -2.53 3.02
N PRO A 55 12.98 -3.65 2.28
CA PRO A 55 11.92 -4.05 1.37
C PRO A 55 10.63 -4.28 2.16
N ALA A 56 9.67 -3.38 1.93
CA ALA A 56 8.31 -3.53 2.42
C ALA A 56 7.45 -4.11 1.30
N ALA A 57 6.50 -4.95 1.69
CA ALA A 57 5.48 -5.48 0.79
C ALA A 57 4.10 -5.37 1.43
N ALA A 58 3.13 -4.89 0.66
CA ALA A 58 1.72 -4.87 1.04
C ALA A 58 0.93 -5.78 0.10
N ILE A 59 0.11 -6.66 0.68
CA ILE A 59 -0.84 -7.50 -0.04
C ILE A 59 -2.23 -6.93 0.20
N PHE A 60 -2.87 -6.50 -0.89
CA PHE A 60 -4.21 -5.92 -0.88
C PHE A 60 -5.19 -6.85 -1.60
N PRO A 61 -6.09 -7.53 -0.84
CA PRO A 61 -7.12 -8.37 -1.43
C PRO A 61 -8.29 -7.52 -1.94
N ARG A 62 -8.94 -7.97 -3.02
CA ARG A 62 -10.10 -7.28 -3.63
C ARG A 62 -11.32 -7.16 -2.72
N GLU A 63 -11.54 -8.12 -1.81
CA GLU A 63 -12.79 -8.29 -1.05
C GLU A 63 -12.67 -8.02 0.47
N ALA A 64 -11.47 -7.81 1.04
CA ALA A 64 -11.32 -7.60 2.49
C ALA A 64 -11.29 -6.11 2.86
N ASP A 65 -11.73 -5.74 4.07
CA ASP A 65 -11.78 -4.34 4.55
C ASP A 65 -10.41 -3.68 4.80
N GLY A 66 -9.30 -4.41 4.59
CA GLY A 66 -7.96 -3.92 4.87
C GLY A 66 -6.88 -4.56 4.00
N TYR A 67 -5.62 -4.35 4.38
CA TYR A 67 -4.44 -4.89 3.71
C TYR A 67 -3.48 -5.50 4.71
N LEU A 68 -2.75 -6.52 4.28
CA LEU A 68 -1.67 -7.10 5.07
C LEU A 68 -0.37 -6.42 4.64
N CYS A 69 0.27 -5.69 5.55
CA CYS A 69 1.61 -5.17 5.32
C CYS A 69 2.61 -6.01 6.12
N SER A 70 3.58 -6.58 5.41
CA SER A 70 4.75 -7.21 6.02
C SER A 70 5.99 -6.45 5.61
N SER A 71 6.76 -5.95 6.56
CA SER A 71 8.18 -5.74 6.32
C SER A 71 8.83 -7.12 6.25
N ALA A 72 9.59 -7.41 5.21
CA ALA A 72 10.40 -8.62 5.17
C ALA A 72 11.57 -8.44 6.16
N VAL A 73 11.30 -8.70 7.44
CA VAL A 73 12.34 -8.93 8.44
C VAL A 73 12.61 -10.43 8.42
N TRP A 74 13.58 -10.85 7.61
CA TRP A 74 14.33 -12.05 7.93
C TRP A 74 15.43 -11.63 8.91
N GLN A 75 15.05 -11.40 10.17
CA GLN A 75 15.91 -11.46 11.37
C GLN A 75 15.11 -12.14 12.48
#